data_AF-W1I1G0-F1
#
_entry.id   AF-W1I1G0-F1
#
_cell.length_a   1.000
_cell.length_b   1.000
_cell.length_c   1.000
_cell.angle_alpha   90.00
_cell.angle_beta   90.00
_cell.angle_gamma   90.00
#
_symmetry.space_group_name_H-M   'P 1'
#
loop_
_entity.id
_entity.type
_entity.pdbx_description
1 polymer ?
#
loop_
_entity_poly.entity_id
_entity_poly.type
_entity_poly.pdbx_seq_one_letter_code
_entity_poly.pdbx_strand_id
1 'polypeptide(L)'
;MDELENVKGKIKLLDYIQSTGKKIKSLGGGTYGVNPCPICGHNDSFRVYDATNSYNCFSEDKGGDILNYMQDVEGLTFKEAKEKLFKITNTPLAEYKPKENKATTKPRETTPKQTPQEIEAINNLVMQEYNKGKNKEELAKYLNSRNISKDAIAKYHLFISEDIDKQSKRLYIPIIENGKAIAYIGRALEDNAKLRYRNSKGTIQPLNLEYLKHKLEAEENNAIYICEGVFDAISIEEQNKKAISLNSTQNKTKLLEAIKENMITAKDYLFIIATDNDEAGQKVKSELQTELNKINIRNTYLEIPKEYKDVNEWYCSVQREAFNEMLEQSIYNKYNNKTIDYYIGTSYLEEIKRASRYPLKKTGFKLLDEELNGGIREGLYFIGAIPSLGKTTFTLQLADNIAKQNNKVIIFSLEQSRFELVSKAISRLTWEHSPRQC
;
A
#
# COMPACT_ATOMS: atom_id res chain seq x y z
N MET A 1 13.74 -19.76 28.16
CA MET A 1 13.51 -20.62 26.98
C MET A 1 12.03 -20.92 26.94
N ASP A 2 11.41 -20.69 25.78
CA ASP A 2 9.97 -20.73 25.59
C ASP A 2 9.42 -22.16 25.84
N GLU A 3 8.32 -22.28 26.60
CA GLU A 3 7.72 -23.58 26.98
C GLU A 3 7.39 -24.44 25.75
N LEU A 4 7.04 -23.77 24.64
CA LEU A 4 6.76 -24.40 23.35
C LEU A 4 8.02 -25.03 22.71
N GLU A 5 9.18 -24.39 22.83
CA GLU A 5 10.41 -24.88 22.22
C GLU A 5 10.92 -26.15 22.92
N ASN A 6 10.74 -26.21 24.25
CA ASN A 6 10.96 -27.43 25.02
C ASN A 6 10.04 -28.57 24.61
N VAL A 7 8.77 -28.27 24.28
CA VAL A 7 7.79 -29.29 23.86
C VAL A 7 8.08 -29.80 22.44
N LYS A 8 8.48 -28.94 21.51
CA LYS A 8 8.93 -29.35 20.17
C LYS A 8 10.11 -30.32 20.23
N GLY A 9 11.05 -30.10 21.14
CA GLY A 9 12.20 -30.98 21.35
C GLY A 9 11.86 -32.37 21.90
N LYS A 10 10.64 -32.59 22.43
CA LYS A 10 10.21 -33.91 22.96
C LYS A 10 9.79 -34.90 21.87
N ILE A 11 9.60 -34.45 20.64
CA ILE A 11 9.19 -35.31 19.52
C ILE A 11 10.15 -35.16 18.35
N LYS A 12 10.59 -36.30 17.82
CA LYS A 12 11.30 -36.35 16.56
C LYS A 12 10.30 -36.27 15.41
N LEU A 13 10.49 -35.29 14.53
CA LEU A 13 9.70 -35.09 13.33
C LEU A 13 9.72 -36.33 12.42
N LEU A 14 10.87 -36.99 12.32
CA LEU A 14 11.02 -38.23 11.57
C LEU A 14 10.05 -39.31 12.10
N ASP A 15 10.04 -39.53 13.41
CA ASP A 15 9.19 -40.54 14.07
C ASP A 15 7.70 -40.17 13.92
N TYR A 16 7.37 -38.88 14.02
CA TYR A 16 6.02 -38.40 13.79
C TYR A 16 5.55 -38.70 12.36
N ILE A 17 6.35 -38.35 11.34
CA ILE A 17 6.03 -38.61 9.93
C ILE A 17 5.86 -40.12 9.71
N GLN A 18 6.72 -40.95 10.30
CA GLN A 18 6.62 -42.40 10.21
C GLN A 18 5.30 -42.92 10.80
N SER A 19 4.86 -42.34 11.93
CA SER A 19 3.59 -42.71 12.57
C SER A 19 2.35 -42.39 11.72
N THR A 20 2.45 -41.45 10.78
CA THR A 20 1.36 -41.12 9.84
C THR A 20 1.21 -42.12 8.67
N GLY A 21 2.04 -43.18 8.63
CA GLY A 21 2.00 -44.21 7.59
C GLY A 21 2.70 -43.83 6.28
N LYS A 22 3.44 -42.70 6.26
CA LYS A 22 4.24 -42.29 5.11
C LYS A 22 5.48 -43.19 4.97
N LYS A 23 5.78 -43.61 3.73
CA LYS A 23 6.97 -44.40 3.43
C LYS A 23 8.20 -43.50 3.44
N ILE A 24 9.14 -43.81 4.32
CA ILE A 24 10.39 -43.07 4.49
C ILE A 24 11.55 -43.91 3.97
N LYS A 25 12.46 -43.28 3.21
CA LYS A 25 13.71 -43.89 2.73
C LYS A 25 14.91 -43.14 3.27
N SER A 26 15.85 -43.84 3.91
CA SER A 26 17.13 -43.26 4.32
C SER A 26 17.98 -42.91 3.09
N LEU A 27 18.54 -41.71 3.07
CA LEU A 27 19.44 -41.21 2.02
C LEU A 27 20.90 -41.07 2.52
N GLY A 28 21.17 -41.45 3.77
CA GLY A 28 22.48 -41.28 4.42
C GLY A 28 22.65 -39.93 5.14
N GLY A 29 23.61 -39.85 6.06
CA GLY A 29 23.95 -38.61 6.77
C GLY A 29 22.83 -38.03 7.64
N GLY A 30 21.90 -38.86 8.14
CA GLY A 30 20.74 -38.40 8.92
C GLY A 30 19.66 -37.69 8.08
N THR A 31 19.69 -37.87 6.76
CA THR A 31 18.68 -37.34 5.83
C THR A 31 17.77 -38.44 5.32
N TYR A 32 16.48 -38.15 5.25
CA TYR A 32 15.43 -39.10 4.86
C TYR A 32 14.52 -38.48 3.80
N GLY A 33 14.15 -39.27 2.79
CA GLY A 33 13.21 -38.87 1.74
C GLY A 33 11.82 -39.45 1.98
N VAL A 34 10.78 -38.68 1.63
CA VAL A 34 9.37 -39.11 1.69
C VAL A 34 8.74 -38.99 0.31
N ASN A 35 8.30 -40.12 -0.26
CA ASN A 35 7.70 -40.18 -1.59
C ASN A 35 6.32 -40.87 -1.57
N PRO A 36 5.29 -40.29 -2.21
CA PRO A 36 5.27 -38.94 -2.79
C PRO A 36 5.33 -37.85 -1.71
N CYS A 37 5.81 -36.66 -2.07
CA CYS A 37 5.92 -35.53 -1.16
C CYS A 37 4.54 -35.20 -0.54
N PRO A 38 4.43 -35.09 0.79
CA PRO A 38 3.17 -34.82 1.46
C PRO A 38 2.62 -33.40 1.20
N ILE A 39 3.43 -32.48 0.68
CA ILE A 39 3.03 -31.11 0.33
C ILE A 39 2.62 -31.00 -1.14
N CYS A 40 3.55 -31.24 -2.07
CA CYS A 40 3.32 -31.02 -3.51
C CYS A 40 3.01 -32.28 -4.33
N GLY A 41 3.06 -33.47 -3.73
CA GLY A 41 2.80 -34.74 -4.44
C GLY A 41 3.93 -35.24 -5.37
N HIS A 42 4.96 -34.44 -5.67
CA HIS A 42 6.11 -34.87 -6.47
C HIS A 42 6.99 -35.90 -5.74
N ASN A 43 7.73 -36.71 -6.51
CA ASN A 43 8.75 -37.61 -5.96
C ASN A 43 10.09 -36.87 -5.80
N ASP A 44 10.89 -37.31 -4.83
CA ASP A 44 12.23 -36.83 -4.47
C ASP A 44 12.32 -35.34 -4.11
N SER A 45 11.17 -34.70 -3.83
CA SER A 45 11.09 -33.29 -3.47
C SER A 45 11.01 -33.02 -1.97
N PHE A 46 10.75 -34.03 -1.13
CA PHE A 46 10.60 -33.87 0.33
C PHE A 46 11.73 -34.55 1.11
N ARG A 47 12.48 -33.76 1.89
CA ARG A 47 13.54 -34.25 2.78
C ARG A 47 13.26 -33.93 4.24
N VAL A 48 13.62 -34.85 5.11
CA VAL A 48 13.61 -34.72 6.58
C VAL A 48 15.03 -34.85 7.09
N TYR A 49 15.44 -33.93 7.97
CA TYR A 49 16.77 -33.87 8.56
C TYR A 49 16.72 -34.17 10.05
N ASP A 50 17.17 -35.35 10.47
CA ASP A 50 17.08 -35.80 11.87
C ASP A 50 17.92 -34.92 12.80
N ALA A 51 19.10 -34.49 12.36
CA ALA A 51 20.01 -33.66 13.16
C ALA A 51 19.45 -32.29 13.56
N THR A 52 18.53 -31.73 12.76
CA THR A 52 17.93 -30.40 13.00
C THR A 52 16.44 -30.48 13.34
N ASN A 53 15.88 -31.69 13.39
CA ASN A 53 14.47 -31.95 13.58
C ASN A 53 13.55 -31.15 12.65
N SER A 54 13.95 -31.03 11.38
CA SER A 54 13.30 -30.17 10.39
C SER A 54 13.02 -30.90 9.06
N TYR A 55 12.19 -30.30 8.21
CA TYR A 55 11.92 -30.79 6.86
C TYR A 55 12.05 -29.69 5.81
N ASN A 56 12.19 -30.07 4.54
CA ASN A 56 12.12 -29.17 3.39
C ASN A 56 11.46 -29.86 2.17
N CYS A 57 10.56 -29.14 1.50
CA CYS A 57 10.01 -29.43 0.19
C CYS A 57 10.62 -28.48 -0.85
N PHE A 58 11.51 -28.99 -1.70
CA PHE A 58 12.25 -28.17 -2.68
C PHE A 58 11.40 -27.68 -3.86
N SER A 59 10.24 -28.28 -4.10
CA SER A 59 9.35 -27.87 -5.20
C SER A 59 8.50 -26.65 -4.86
N GLU A 60 8.20 -26.43 -3.57
CA GLU A 60 7.29 -25.36 -3.10
C GLU A 60 8.00 -24.37 -2.15
N ASP A 61 9.31 -24.53 -1.95
CA ASP A 61 10.14 -23.76 -1.01
C ASP A 61 9.54 -23.70 0.42
N LYS A 62 8.94 -24.81 0.88
CA LYS A 62 8.36 -24.94 2.22
C LYS A 62 9.24 -25.79 3.12
N GLY A 63 9.44 -25.37 4.36
CA GLY A 63 10.21 -26.13 5.35
C GLY A 63 10.03 -25.57 6.75
N GLY A 64 10.42 -26.36 7.75
CA GLY A 64 10.30 -25.95 9.14
C GLY A 64 10.29 -27.12 10.12
N ASP A 65 9.74 -26.87 11.30
CA ASP A 65 9.64 -27.84 12.39
C ASP A 65 8.32 -28.64 12.36
N ILE A 66 8.06 -29.40 13.43
CA ILE A 66 6.86 -30.21 13.61
C ILE A 66 5.54 -29.42 13.52
N LEU A 67 5.51 -28.16 13.95
CA LEU A 67 4.32 -27.31 13.84
C LEU A 67 4.12 -26.89 12.39
N ASN A 68 5.18 -26.47 11.70
CA ASN A 68 5.11 -26.17 10.27
C ASN A 68 4.62 -27.39 9.48
N TYR A 69 5.14 -28.59 9.79
CA TYR A 69 4.69 -29.82 9.15
C TYR A 69 3.19 -30.06 9.35
N MET A 70 2.67 -29.92 10.58
CA MET A 70 1.23 -30.06 10.85
C MET A 70 0.39 -29.01 10.12
N GLN A 71 0.88 -27.79 9.97
CA GLN A 71 0.16 -26.74 9.23
C GLN A 71 0.18 -27.00 7.72
N ASP A 72 1.35 -27.33 7.17
CA ASP A 72 1.58 -27.45 5.72
C ASP A 72 1.03 -28.76 5.15
N VAL A 73 1.03 -29.85 5.93
CA VAL A 73 0.59 -31.19 5.48
C VAL A 73 -0.81 -31.55 5.98
N GLU A 74 -1.17 -31.13 7.19
CA GLU A 74 -2.46 -31.49 7.80
C GLU A 74 -3.48 -30.34 7.77
N GLY A 75 -3.08 -29.16 7.29
CA GLY A 75 -3.96 -27.98 7.16
C GLY A 75 -4.37 -27.36 8.49
N LEU A 76 -3.69 -27.70 9.58
CA LEU A 76 -4.03 -27.20 10.91
C LEU A 76 -3.71 -25.72 11.05
N THR A 77 -4.53 -25.00 11.82
CA THR A 77 -4.13 -23.70 12.34
C THR A 77 -3.01 -23.86 13.37
N PHE A 78 -2.22 -22.80 13.62
CA PHE A 78 -1.16 -22.85 14.63
C PHE A 78 -1.68 -23.28 16.02
N LYS A 79 -2.92 -22.91 16.38
CA LYS A 79 -3.55 -23.29 17.64
C LYS A 79 -3.82 -24.79 17.70
N GLU A 80 -4.42 -25.35 16.65
CA GLU A 80 -4.72 -26.79 16.57
C GLU A 80 -3.44 -27.63 16.53
N ALA A 81 -2.43 -27.17 15.78
CA ALA A 81 -1.10 -27.80 15.75
C ALA A 81 -0.44 -27.80 17.14
N LYS A 82 -0.55 -26.70 17.89
CA LYS A 82 -0.05 -26.62 19.27
C LYS A 82 -0.81 -27.55 20.21
N GLU A 83 -2.14 -27.56 20.19
CA GLU A 83 -2.96 -28.45 21.03
C GLU A 83 -2.65 -29.92 20.74
N LYS A 84 -2.52 -30.26 19.45
CA LYS A 84 -2.12 -31.59 19.01
C LYS A 84 -0.72 -31.96 19.50
N LEU A 85 0.26 -31.06 19.38
CA LEU A 85 1.64 -31.27 19.83
C LEU A 85 1.71 -31.52 21.36
N PHE A 86 0.96 -30.76 22.16
CA PHE A 86 0.91 -30.96 23.62
C PHE A 86 0.26 -32.30 23.98
N LYS A 87 -0.80 -32.68 23.25
CA LYS A 87 -1.48 -33.96 23.43
C LYS A 87 -0.58 -35.15 23.09
N ILE A 88 0.13 -35.12 21.95
CA ILE A 88 1.00 -36.24 21.53
C ILE A 88 2.29 -36.35 22.35
N THR A 89 2.73 -35.25 22.98
CA THR A 89 3.91 -35.27 23.87
C THR A 89 3.57 -35.59 25.33
N ASN A 90 2.30 -35.91 25.63
CA ASN A 90 1.78 -36.06 26.99
C ASN A 90 2.20 -34.90 27.92
N THR A 91 2.34 -33.69 27.38
CA THR A 91 2.64 -32.50 28.17
C THR A 91 1.30 -31.91 28.61
N PRO A 92 0.98 -31.87 29.92
CA PRO A 92 -0.28 -31.31 30.38
C PRO A 92 -0.39 -29.88 29.87
N LEU A 93 -1.45 -29.58 29.11
CA LEU A 93 -1.87 -28.19 28.94
C LEU A 93 -2.26 -27.71 30.33
N ALA A 94 -1.42 -26.88 30.96
CA ALA A 94 -1.79 -26.23 32.21
C ALA A 94 -3.18 -25.58 32.02
N GLU A 95 -4.08 -25.81 32.98
CA GLU A 95 -5.42 -25.21 32.95
C GLU A 95 -5.29 -23.72 32.63
N TYR A 96 -5.82 -23.36 31.46
CA TYR A 96 -5.92 -21.99 31.03
C TYR A 96 -6.88 -21.27 31.99
N LYS A 97 -6.37 -20.75 33.09
CA LYS A 97 -7.05 -19.72 33.87
C LYS A 97 -7.02 -18.46 33.01
N PRO A 98 -8.17 -17.95 32.54
CA PRO A 98 -8.19 -16.68 31.86
C PRO A 98 -7.79 -15.62 32.89
N LYS A 99 -6.51 -15.26 32.92
CA LYS A 99 -6.18 -13.87 33.26
C LYS A 99 -6.94 -13.05 32.22
N GLU A 100 -7.68 -12.04 32.66
CA GLU A 100 -8.24 -11.00 31.81
C GLU A 100 -7.12 -10.34 31.02
N ASN A 101 -6.70 -11.03 29.98
CA ASN A 101 -5.85 -10.55 28.92
C ASN A 101 -6.85 -10.09 27.89
N LYS A 102 -7.11 -8.77 27.89
CA LYS A 102 -7.66 -8.06 26.74
C LYS A 102 -7.18 -8.76 25.48
N ALA A 103 -8.12 -9.18 24.63
CA ALA A 103 -7.85 -9.81 23.36
C ALA A 103 -6.67 -9.11 22.67
N THR A 104 -5.49 -9.71 22.78
CA THR A 104 -4.30 -9.28 22.07
C THR A 104 -4.18 -10.32 20.95
N THR A 105 -4.51 -10.03 19.67
CA THR A 105 -3.94 -8.91 18.91
C THR A 105 -2.75 -8.34 19.67
N LYS A 106 -1.67 -9.11 19.81
CA LYS A 106 -0.41 -8.39 19.89
C LYS A 106 -0.22 -7.88 18.47
N PRO A 107 -0.28 -6.55 18.20
CA PRO A 107 0.67 -6.01 17.25
C PRO A 107 1.98 -6.68 17.62
N ARG A 108 2.65 -7.34 16.67
CA ARG A 108 4.07 -7.66 16.81
C ARG A 108 4.67 -6.50 17.58
N GLU A 109 5.26 -6.79 18.76
CA GLU A 109 5.82 -5.78 19.67
C GLU A 109 6.24 -4.61 18.81
N THR A 110 5.63 -3.44 19.00
CA THR A 110 6.14 -2.22 18.38
C THR A 110 7.62 -2.27 18.67
N THR A 111 8.45 -2.61 17.67
CA THR A 111 9.90 -2.67 17.86
C THR A 111 10.19 -1.36 18.56
N PRO A 112 10.74 -1.35 19.78
CA PRO A 112 10.78 -0.15 20.59
C PRO A 112 11.23 0.99 19.69
N LYS A 113 10.43 2.09 19.65
CA LYS A 113 10.78 3.26 18.85
C LYS A 113 12.24 3.56 19.18
N GLN A 114 13.09 3.61 18.15
CA GLN A 114 14.51 3.77 18.34
C GLN A 114 14.73 4.98 19.23
N THR A 115 15.59 4.83 20.24
CA THR A 115 15.94 5.93 21.11
C THR A 115 16.66 7.02 20.29
N PRO A 116 16.60 8.30 20.70
CA PRO A 116 17.35 9.36 20.03
C PRO A 116 18.85 9.06 19.89
N GLN A 117 19.42 8.34 20.88
CA GLN A 117 20.82 7.90 20.86
C GLN A 117 21.09 6.84 19.79
N GLU A 118 20.18 5.88 19.61
CA GLU A 118 20.30 4.86 18.54
C GLU A 118 20.17 5.48 17.14
N ILE A 119 19.23 6.43 16.98
CA ILE A 119 19.07 7.18 15.73
C ILE A 119 20.35 7.96 15.41
N GLU A 120 20.92 8.65 16.40
CA GLU A 120 22.16 9.41 16.22
C GLU A 120 23.34 8.50 15.87
N ALA A 121 23.44 7.32 16.50
CA ALA A 121 24.46 6.32 16.15
C ALA A 121 24.29 5.79 14.71
N ILE A 122 23.06 5.51 14.28
CA ILE A 122 22.75 5.10 12.91
C ILE A 122 23.13 6.22 11.92
N ASN A 123 22.73 7.45 12.21
CA ASN A 123 23.03 8.61 11.38
C ASN A 123 24.54 8.79 11.20
N ASN A 124 25.30 8.76 12.30
CA ASN A 124 26.75 8.90 12.26
C ASN A 124 27.41 7.78 11.44
N LEU A 125 26.98 6.53 11.60
CA LEU A 125 27.48 5.41 10.81
C LEU A 125 27.21 5.62 9.32
N VAL A 126 25.95 5.90 8.96
CA VAL A 126 25.52 6.09 7.57
C VAL A 126 26.29 7.24 6.92
N MET A 127 26.34 8.40 7.55
CA MET A 127 27.00 9.57 7.00
C MET A 127 28.52 9.37 6.89
N GLN A 128 29.13 8.72 7.88
CA GLN A 128 30.56 8.41 7.83
C GLN A 128 30.90 7.47 6.67
N GLU A 129 30.16 6.37 6.50
CA GLU A 129 30.41 5.40 5.44
C GLU A 129 30.11 5.96 4.04
N TYR A 130 29.01 6.71 3.91
CA TYR A 130 28.66 7.40 2.67
C TYR A 130 29.75 8.41 2.27
N ASN A 131 30.21 9.26 3.19
CA ASN A 131 31.23 10.28 2.92
C ASN A 131 32.63 9.69 2.65
N LYS A 132 32.96 8.50 3.19
CA LYS A 132 34.20 7.79 2.84
C LYS A 132 34.26 7.48 1.35
N GLY A 133 33.12 7.27 0.70
CA GLY A 133 33.05 7.06 -0.74
C GLY A 133 33.80 5.83 -1.24
N LYS A 134 33.91 4.78 -0.40
CA LYS A 134 34.50 3.49 -0.80
C LYS A 134 33.56 2.71 -1.73
N ASN A 135 34.10 1.78 -2.51
CA ASN A 135 33.33 0.88 -3.39
C ASN A 135 32.43 1.59 -4.43
N LYS A 136 32.76 2.82 -4.86
CA LYS A 136 31.94 3.59 -5.83
C LYS A 136 31.75 2.89 -7.17
N GLU A 137 32.78 2.23 -7.68
CA GLU A 137 32.71 1.49 -8.95
C GLU A 137 31.78 0.27 -8.84
N GLU A 138 31.89 -0.48 -7.74
CA GLU A 138 31.03 -1.62 -7.44
C GLU A 138 29.57 -1.18 -7.27
N LEU A 139 29.35 -0.07 -6.55
CA LEU A 139 28.02 0.54 -6.38
C LEU A 139 27.43 0.94 -7.73
N ALA A 140 28.18 1.67 -8.55
CA ALA A 140 27.74 2.10 -9.87
C ALA A 140 27.42 0.90 -10.77
N LYS A 141 28.24 -0.14 -10.75
CA LYS A 141 28.01 -1.37 -11.52
C LYS A 141 26.74 -2.09 -11.08
N TYR A 142 26.52 -2.22 -9.77
CA TYR A 142 25.32 -2.85 -9.21
C TYR A 142 24.05 -2.05 -9.54
N LEU A 143 24.06 -0.73 -9.37
CA LEU A 143 22.91 0.12 -9.67
C LEU A 143 22.59 0.16 -11.16
N ASN A 144 23.61 0.23 -12.03
CA ASN A 144 23.43 0.15 -13.47
C ASN A 144 22.79 -1.19 -13.89
N SER A 145 23.14 -2.31 -13.24
CA SER A 145 22.50 -3.61 -13.51
C SER A 145 21.00 -3.64 -13.16
N ARG A 146 20.54 -2.70 -12.34
CA ARG A 146 19.13 -2.47 -11.98
C ARG A 146 18.51 -1.27 -12.70
N ASN A 147 19.21 -0.71 -13.68
CA ASN A 147 18.82 0.48 -14.43
C ASN A 147 18.58 1.73 -13.55
N ILE A 148 19.26 1.80 -12.39
CA ILE A 148 19.16 2.90 -11.42
C ILE A 148 20.30 3.90 -11.68
N SER A 149 19.94 5.17 -11.79
CA SER A 149 20.86 6.26 -12.12
C SER A 149 21.78 6.62 -10.95
N LYS A 150 22.80 7.43 -11.25
CA LYS A 150 23.68 8.01 -10.22
C LYS A 150 22.94 9.04 -9.35
N ASP A 151 21.86 9.62 -9.84
CA ASP A 151 21.09 10.61 -9.08
C ASP A 151 20.40 9.96 -7.88
N ALA A 152 19.98 8.69 -8.02
CA ALA A 152 19.48 7.89 -6.92
C ALA A 152 20.53 7.68 -5.81
N ILE A 153 21.83 7.65 -6.12
CA ILE A 153 22.90 7.54 -5.12
C ILE A 153 22.85 8.75 -4.19
N ALA A 154 22.78 9.96 -4.75
CA ALA A 154 22.74 11.19 -3.99
C ALA A 154 21.41 11.35 -3.23
N LYS A 155 20.28 11.07 -3.90
CA LYS A 155 18.94 11.16 -3.30
C LYS A 155 18.80 10.24 -2.09
N TYR A 156 19.18 8.97 -2.22
CA TYR A 156 18.99 7.96 -1.18
C TYR A 156 20.22 7.71 -0.31
N HIS A 157 21.32 8.45 -0.51
CA HIS A 157 22.59 8.27 0.18
C HIS A 157 23.08 6.81 0.11
N LEU A 158 23.02 6.20 -1.08
CA LEU A 158 23.35 4.79 -1.29
C LEU A 158 24.86 4.57 -1.16
N PHE A 159 25.26 3.51 -0.47
CA PHE A 159 26.66 3.10 -0.40
C PHE A 159 26.82 1.60 -0.23
N ILE A 160 27.98 1.07 -0.64
CA ILE A 160 28.39 -0.31 -0.35
C ILE A 160 29.45 -0.29 0.74
N SER A 161 29.21 -1.03 1.82
CA SER A 161 30.19 -1.25 2.88
C SER A 161 30.20 -2.71 3.33
N GLU A 162 31.20 -3.06 4.13
CA GLU A 162 31.33 -4.38 4.76
C GLU A 162 30.14 -4.64 5.70
N ASP A 163 29.62 -5.85 5.67
CA ASP A 163 28.60 -6.31 6.59
C ASP A 163 29.22 -6.56 7.99
N ILE A 164 28.36 -6.77 9.00
CA ILE A 164 28.77 -6.99 10.40
C ILE A 164 29.68 -8.21 10.55
N ASP A 165 29.56 -9.21 9.66
CA ASP A 165 30.44 -10.38 9.64
C ASP A 165 31.83 -10.09 9.05
N LYS A 166 32.03 -8.91 8.45
CA LYS A 166 33.26 -8.46 7.77
C LYS A 166 33.73 -9.40 6.65
N GLN A 167 32.88 -10.31 6.20
CA GLN A 167 33.18 -11.28 5.15
C GLN A 167 32.32 -11.04 3.90
N SER A 168 31.17 -10.40 4.06
CA SER A 168 30.28 -10.02 2.97
C SER A 168 30.16 -8.50 2.85
N LYS A 169 29.73 -8.03 1.68
CA LYS A 169 29.36 -6.63 1.45
C LYS A 169 27.86 -6.51 1.23
N ARG A 170 27.30 -5.36 1.63
CA ARG A 170 25.90 -5.02 1.39
C ARG A 170 25.78 -3.65 0.74
N LEU A 171 24.76 -3.51 -0.10
CA LEU A 171 24.20 -2.20 -0.42
C LEU A 171 23.38 -1.71 0.78
N TYR A 172 23.73 -0.55 1.29
CA TYR A 172 22.97 0.14 2.32
C TYR A 172 22.06 1.18 1.67
N ILE A 173 20.78 1.13 2.05
CA ILE A 173 19.71 2.02 1.62
C ILE A 173 19.20 2.74 2.88
N PRO A 174 19.75 3.92 3.21
CA PRO A 174 19.27 4.75 4.31
C PRO A 174 17.79 5.13 4.17
N ILE A 175 17.09 5.18 5.31
CA ILE A 175 15.80 5.83 5.47
C ILE A 175 16.06 7.18 6.14
N ILE A 176 15.84 8.26 5.41
CA ILE A 176 16.12 9.63 5.85
C ILE A 176 14.83 10.32 6.26
N GLU A 177 14.86 10.99 7.39
CA GLU A 177 13.78 11.85 7.88
C GLU A 177 14.41 13.14 8.41
N ASN A 178 13.93 14.30 7.93
CA ASN A 178 14.43 15.62 8.32
C ASN A 178 15.97 15.76 8.21
N GLY A 179 16.55 15.19 7.14
CA GLY A 179 17.99 15.21 6.89
C GLY A 179 18.83 14.27 7.77
N LYS A 180 18.21 13.43 8.61
CA LYS A 180 18.90 12.42 9.42
C LYS A 180 18.55 11.01 8.95
N ALA A 181 19.54 10.13 8.85
CA ALA A 181 19.30 8.71 8.64
C ALA A 181 18.79 8.07 9.94
N ILE A 182 17.50 7.72 9.98
CA ILE A 182 16.85 7.12 11.14
C ILE A 182 16.95 5.59 11.14
N ALA A 183 17.12 5.01 9.96
CA ALA A 183 17.25 3.58 9.75
C ALA A 183 18.02 3.29 8.46
N TYR A 184 18.38 2.04 8.23
CA TYR A 184 18.87 1.59 6.93
C TYR A 184 18.38 0.18 6.61
N ILE A 185 18.33 -0.13 5.32
CA ILE A 185 18.09 -1.46 4.77
C ILE A 185 19.38 -1.94 4.12
N GLY A 186 19.93 -3.05 4.59
CA GLY A 186 21.15 -3.67 4.05
C GLY A 186 20.80 -4.83 3.12
N ARG A 187 20.95 -4.64 1.82
CA ARG A 187 20.72 -5.65 0.78
C ARG A 187 22.01 -6.40 0.47
N ALA A 188 21.99 -7.73 0.54
CA ALA A 188 23.11 -8.55 0.09
C ALA A 188 23.33 -8.37 -1.42
N LEU A 189 24.60 -8.30 -1.83
CA LEU A 189 25.00 -8.19 -3.24
C LEU A 189 25.03 -9.56 -3.93
N GLU A 190 25.26 -10.63 -3.17
CA GLU A 190 25.33 -12.00 -3.65
C GLU A 190 24.01 -12.75 -3.41
N ASP A 191 23.58 -13.54 -4.39
CA ASP A 191 22.30 -14.28 -4.34
C ASP A 191 22.31 -15.46 -3.36
N ASN A 192 23.49 -16.00 -3.05
CA ASN A 192 23.68 -17.11 -2.10
C ASN A 192 23.81 -16.66 -0.64
N ALA A 193 23.67 -15.37 -0.35
CA ALA A 193 23.79 -14.86 1.00
C ALA A 193 22.69 -15.43 1.92
N LYS A 194 23.08 -15.92 3.11
CA LYS A 194 22.13 -16.48 4.11
C LYS A 194 20.97 -15.54 4.46
N LEU A 195 21.20 -14.23 4.40
CA LEU A 195 20.19 -13.19 4.64
C LEU A 195 20.20 -12.19 3.50
N ARG A 196 19.15 -12.22 2.68
CA ARG A 196 18.96 -11.30 1.55
C ARG A 196 18.86 -9.84 2.00
N TYR A 197 18.18 -9.59 3.11
CA TYR A 197 18.04 -8.27 3.73
C TYR A 197 18.44 -8.30 5.21
N ARG A 198 19.11 -7.24 5.67
CA ARG A 198 19.49 -7.00 7.05
C ARG A 198 19.30 -5.52 7.37
N ASN A 199 18.31 -5.22 8.21
CA ASN A 199 17.97 -3.83 8.54
C ASN A 199 18.66 -3.37 9.83
N SER A 200 18.74 -2.06 10.03
CA SER A 200 19.16 -1.47 11.30
C SER A 200 18.26 -1.93 12.46
N LYS A 201 18.76 -1.86 13.70
CA LYS A 201 17.95 -2.16 14.89
C LYS A 201 16.76 -1.20 14.99
N GLY A 202 15.64 -1.72 15.49
CA GLY A 202 14.42 -0.96 15.72
C GLY A 202 13.42 -0.99 14.56
N THR A 203 12.47 -0.07 14.61
CA THR A 203 11.34 -0.02 13.68
C THR A 203 11.74 0.64 12.37
N ILE A 204 11.77 -0.12 11.27
CA ILE A 204 12.01 0.42 9.93
C ILE A 204 10.72 1.01 9.36
N GLN A 205 10.75 2.27 8.95
CA GLN A 205 9.61 2.92 8.29
C GLN A 205 9.58 2.59 6.79
N PRO A 206 8.42 2.71 6.12
CA PRO A 206 8.36 2.76 4.66
C PRO A 206 9.32 3.83 4.10
N LEU A 207 9.92 3.53 2.95
CA LEU A 207 10.76 4.49 2.22
C LEU A 207 9.88 5.60 1.63
N ASN A 208 10.37 6.84 1.58
CA ASN A 208 9.69 8.02 1.02
C ASN A 208 8.36 8.39 1.68
N LEU A 209 8.18 8.03 2.96
CA LEU A 209 6.98 8.39 3.71
C LEU A 209 6.79 9.91 3.86
N GLU A 210 7.85 10.70 3.61
CA GLU A 210 7.85 12.17 3.61
C GLU A 210 6.87 12.79 2.60
N TYR A 211 6.52 12.09 1.51
CA TYR A 211 5.51 12.56 0.55
C TYR A 211 4.13 12.78 1.17
N LEU A 212 3.86 12.17 2.32
CA LEU A 212 2.63 12.39 3.08
C LEU A 212 2.74 13.59 4.03
N LYS A 213 3.94 13.98 4.46
CA LYS A 213 4.18 14.98 5.52
C LYS A 213 4.26 16.40 4.98
N HIS A 214 4.77 16.57 3.76
CA HIS A 214 4.92 17.88 3.13
C HIS A 214 4.13 17.92 1.83
N LYS A 215 3.32 18.97 1.65
CA LYS A 215 2.72 19.28 0.36
C LYS A 215 3.85 19.82 -0.52
N LEU A 216 4.44 18.95 -1.35
CA LEU A 216 5.24 19.39 -2.47
C LEU A 216 4.29 20.22 -3.37
N GLU A 217 4.75 21.37 -3.82
CA GLU A 217 3.94 22.32 -4.60
C GLU A 217 3.25 21.64 -5.79
N ALA A 218 2.16 22.25 -6.27
CA ALA A 218 1.23 21.65 -7.23
C ALA A 218 1.91 21.18 -8.53
N GLU A 219 2.32 19.91 -8.55
CA GLU A 219 2.75 19.20 -9.75
C GLU A 219 1.52 18.61 -10.46
N GLU A 220 1.58 18.57 -11.79
CA GLU A 220 0.48 18.15 -12.68
C GLU A 220 0.03 16.68 -12.45
N ASN A 221 0.86 15.86 -11.80
CA ASN A 221 0.60 14.45 -11.49
C ASN A 221 0.58 14.17 -9.99
N ASN A 222 -0.61 14.29 -9.38
CA ASN A 222 -0.83 13.96 -7.97
C ASN A 222 -1.07 12.45 -7.77
N ALA A 223 -0.08 11.62 -8.04
CA ALA A 223 -0.12 10.19 -7.75
C ALA A 223 1.05 9.73 -6.87
N ILE A 224 0.79 8.76 -6.00
CA ILE A 224 1.81 8.06 -5.19
C ILE A 224 1.68 6.56 -5.43
N TYR A 225 2.76 5.93 -5.87
CA TYR A 225 2.83 4.49 -6.05
C TYR A 225 3.19 3.81 -4.72
N ILE A 226 2.52 2.72 -4.36
CA ILE A 226 2.84 1.91 -3.17
C ILE A 226 3.44 0.60 -3.64
N CYS A 227 4.74 0.42 -3.41
CA CYS A 227 5.50 -0.75 -3.84
C CYS A 227 5.84 -1.66 -2.65
N GLU A 228 6.07 -2.94 -2.92
CA GLU A 228 6.49 -3.89 -1.88
C GLU A 228 7.97 -3.70 -1.51
N GLY A 229 8.85 -3.59 -2.52
CA GLY A 229 10.29 -3.47 -2.38
C GLY A 229 10.86 -2.07 -2.66
N VAL A 230 12.06 -1.85 -2.11
CA VAL A 230 12.83 -0.60 -2.28
C VAL A 230 13.18 -0.33 -3.73
N PHE A 231 13.58 -1.37 -4.48
CA PHE A 231 14.00 -1.20 -5.86
C PHE A 231 12.83 -0.91 -6.79
N ASP A 232 11.64 -1.45 -6.47
CA ASP A 232 10.40 -1.13 -7.19
C ASP A 232 10.07 0.35 -7.08
N ALA A 233 10.11 0.88 -5.84
CA ALA A 233 9.88 2.31 -5.62
C ALA A 233 10.94 3.17 -6.32
N ILE A 234 12.23 2.82 -6.22
CA ILE A 234 13.30 3.55 -6.90
C ILE A 234 13.11 3.49 -8.44
N SER A 235 12.66 2.37 -9.00
CA SER A 235 12.41 2.22 -10.45
C SER A 235 11.32 3.17 -10.94
N ILE A 236 10.28 3.39 -10.13
CA ILE A 236 9.22 4.37 -10.42
C ILE A 236 9.73 5.81 -10.26
N GLU A 237 10.56 6.07 -9.24
CA GLU A 237 11.19 7.37 -9.00
C GLU A 237 12.14 7.80 -10.12
N GLU A 238 12.80 6.84 -10.77
CA GLU A 238 13.56 7.09 -12.01
C GLU A 238 12.66 7.63 -13.14
N GLN A 239 11.34 7.47 -13.08
CA GLN A 239 10.41 8.07 -14.04
C GLN A 239 9.84 9.41 -13.59
N ASN A 240 10.47 10.07 -12.62
CA ASN A 240 9.98 11.31 -11.99
C ASN A 240 8.57 11.15 -11.39
N LYS A 241 8.25 9.95 -10.87
CA LYS A 241 6.98 9.63 -10.21
C LYS A 241 7.23 9.36 -8.73
N LYS A 242 6.28 9.73 -7.87
CA LYS A 242 6.40 9.55 -6.42
C LYS A 242 6.08 8.10 -6.05
N ALA A 243 6.99 7.43 -5.36
CA ALA A 243 6.78 6.05 -4.91
C ALA A 243 7.20 5.85 -3.45
N ILE A 244 6.33 5.20 -2.68
CA ILE A 244 6.57 4.72 -1.32
C ILE A 244 6.81 3.22 -1.39
N SER A 245 7.91 2.74 -0.79
CA SER A 245 8.13 1.31 -0.61
C SER A 245 7.76 0.88 0.81
N LEU A 246 6.99 -0.19 0.94
CA LEU A 246 6.69 -0.82 2.22
C LEU A 246 7.95 -1.43 2.85
N ASN A 247 8.96 -1.83 2.06
CA ASN A 247 10.18 -2.50 2.50
C ASN A 247 9.95 -3.88 3.16
N SER A 248 8.69 -4.28 3.34
CA SER A 248 8.16 -5.55 3.84
C SER A 248 6.63 -5.43 3.92
N THR A 249 5.92 -6.51 3.62
CA THR A 249 4.46 -6.63 3.78
C THR A 249 3.94 -6.23 5.18
N GLN A 250 4.78 -6.30 6.21
CA GLN A 250 4.45 -5.96 7.60
C GLN A 250 4.34 -4.45 7.86
N ASN A 251 4.88 -3.61 6.99
CA ASN A 251 4.86 -2.15 7.16
C ASN A 251 3.59 -1.48 6.62
N LYS A 252 2.65 -2.25 6.07
CA LYS A 252 1.33 -1.77 5.64
C LYS A 252 0.62 -0.93 6.70
N THR A 253 0.65 -1.37 7.95
CA THR A 253 0.00 -0.67 9.06
C THR A 253 0.59 0.73 9.28
N LYS A 254 1.91 0.87 9.20
CA LYS A 254 2.60 2.17 9.35
C LYS A 254 2.27 3.13 8.22
N LEU A 255 2.16 2.62 7.00
CA LEU A 255 1.70 3.44 5.87
C LEU A 255 0.28 3.95 6.13
N LEU A 256 -0.64 3.08 6.55
CA LEU A 256 -2.02 3.46 6.84
C LEU A 256 -2.13 4.44 8.02
N GLU A 257 -1.30 4.29 9.05
CA GLU A 257 -1.18 5.26 10.16
C GLU A 257 -0.71 6.62 9.66
N ALA A 258 0.38 6.66 8.88
CA ALA A 258 0.90 7.90 8.32
C ALA A 258 -0.11 8.60 7.39
N ILE A 259 -0.88 7.84 6.60
CA ILE A 259 -1.97 8.38 5.77
C ILE A 259 -3.06 9.01 6.65
N LYS A 260 -3.47 8.34 7.73
CA LYS A 260 -4.49 8.86 8.65
C LYS A 260 -4.03 10.12 9.38
N GLU A 261 -2.77 10.16 9.79
CA GLU A 261 -2.16 11.34 10.43
C GLU A 261 -2.06 12.53 9.47
N ASN A 262 -1.90 12.27 8.17
CA ASN A 262 -1.73 13.29 7.14
C ASN A 262 -2.89 13.33 6.12
N MET A 263 -4.11 13.17 6.63
CA MET A 263 -5.30 12.90 5.80
C MET A 263 -5.62 13.98 4.76
N ILE A 264 -5.32 15.25 5.07
CA ILE A 264 -5.53 16.37 4.15
C ILE A 264 -4.64 16.20 2.92
N THR A 265 -3.34 16.05 3.14
CA THR A 265 -2.35 15.81 2.09
C THR A 265 -2.63 14.52 1.33
N ALA A 266 -2.96 13.43 2.04
CA ALA A 266 -3.23 12.15 1.42
C ALA A 266 -4.43 12.19 0.44
N LYS A 267 -5.48 12.96 0.73
CA LYS A 267 -6.65 13.07 -0.16
C LYS A 267 -6.34 13.77 -1.50
N ASP A 268 -5.30 14.60 -1.53
CA ASP A 268 -4.86 15.27 -2.76
C ASP A 268 -4.22 14.28 -3.75
N TYR A 269 -3.74 13.13 -3.29
CA TYR A 269 -3.12 12.10 -4.11
C TYR A 269 -4.08 10.98 -4.56
N LEU A 270 -3.78 10.39 -5.72
CA LEU A 270 -4.22 9.06 -6.14
C LEU A 270 -3.16 8.03 -5.74
N PHE A 271 -3.52 7.05 -4.90
CA PHE A 271 -2.60 5.98 -4.52
C PHE A 271 -2.66 4.82 -5.52
N ILE A 272 -1.53 4.44 -6.11
CA ILE A 272 -1.44 3.35 -7.09
C ILE A 272 -0.68 2.19 -6.47
N ILE A 273 -1.37 1.11 -6.14
CA ILE A 273 -0.76 -0.05 -5.49
C ILE A 273 -0.05 -0.91 -6.55
N ALA A 274 1.27 -1.03 -6.43
CA ALA A 274 2.17 -1.73 -7.36
C ALA A 274 2.95 -2.83 -6.62
N THR A 275 2.22 -3.84 -6.12
CA THR A 275 2.77 -5.02 -5.44
C THR A 275 3.19 -6.08 -6.44
N ASP A 276 4.06 -7.00 -6.00
CA ASP A 276 4.55 -8.13 -6.79
C ASP A 276 3.43 -8.99 -7.41
N ASN A 277 3.72 -9.62 -8.54
CA ASN A 277 2.87 -10.53 -9.29
C ASN A 277 2.84 -11.95 -8.68
N ASP A 278 2.88 -12.06 -7.36
CA ASP A 278 2.73 -13.31 -6.62
C ASP A 278 1.52 -13.30 -5.67
N GLU A 279 1.23 -14.44 -5.05
CA GLU A 279 0.08 -14.57 -4.15
C GLU A 279 0.16 -13.62 -2.94
N ALA A 280 1.38 -13.35 -2.44
CA ALA A 280 1.59 -12.46 -1.31
C ALA A 280 1.31 -11.01 -1.71
N GLY A 281 1.79 -10.58 -2.88
CA GLY A 281 1.52 -9.27 -3.46
C GLY A 281 0.02 -9.06 -3.70
N GLN A 282 -0.69 -10.04 -4.28
CA GLN A 282 -2.15 -9.95 -4.48
C GLN A 282 -2.93 -9.80 -3.16
N LYS A 283 -2.48 -10.48 -2.10
CA LYS A 283 -3.06 -10.35 -0.77
C LYS A 283 -2.84 -8.94 -0.20
N VAL A 284 -1.60 -8.44 -0.24
CA VAL A 284 -1.25 -7.09 0.24
C VAL A 284 -2.04 -6.02 -0.53
N LYS A 285 -2.15 -6.17 -1.84
CA LYS A 285 -2.98 -5.32 -2.71
C LYS A 285 -4.43 -5.28 -2.25
N SER A 286 -5.06 -6.43 -2.11
CA SER A 286 -6.47 -6.53 -1.71
C SER A 286 -6.73 -5.90 -0.33
N GLU A 287 -5.82 -6.13 0.60
CA GLU A 287 -5.88 -5.56 1.95
C GLU A 287 -5.69 -4.04 1.94
N LEU A 288 -4.70 -3.52 1.20
CA LEU A 288 -4.48 -2.07 1.05
C LEU A 288 -5.68 -1.39 0.41
N GLN A 289 -6.21 -1.92 -0.69
CA GLN A 289 -7.40 -1.37 -1.34
C GLN A 289 -8.57 -1.29 -0.36
N THR A 290 -8.81 -2.36 0.39
CA THR A 290 -9.89 -2.41 1.39
C THR A 290 -9.71 -1.32 2.45
N GLU A 291 -8.52 -1.18 3.02
CA GLU A 291 -8.26 -0.20 4.07
C GLU A 291 -8.29 1.25 3.57
N LEU A 292 -7.73 1.52 2.38
CA LEU A 292 -7.77 2.84 1.76
C LEU A 292 -9.20 3.27 1.41
N ASN A 293 -10.03 2.33 0.92
CA ASN A 293 -11.45 2.58 0.65
C ASN A 293 -12.23 2.90 1.92
N LYS A 294 -11.98 2.18 3.03
CA LYS A 294 -12.62 2.45 4.33
C LYS A 294 -12.37 3.87 4.84
N ILE A 295 -11.19 4.43 4.58
CA ILE A 295 -10.84 5.79 4.99
C ILE A 295 -11.07 6.83 3.87
N ASN A 296 -11.74 6.46 2.78
CA ASN A 296 -12.07 7.33 1.65
C ASN A 296 -10.85 8.00 1.00
N ILE A 297 -9.78 7.21 0.78
CA ILE A 297 -8.61 7.60 -0.01
C ILE A 297 -8.75 7.07 -1.43
N ARG A 298 -8.55 7.95 -2.42
CA ARG A 298 -8.54 7.58 -3.84
C ARG A 298 -7.39 6.62 -4.10
N ASN A 299 -7.71 5.43 -4.58
CA ASN A 299 -6.72 4.41 -4.88
C ASN A 299 -7.07 3.60 -6.13
N THR A 300 -6.03 2.99 -6.68
CA THR A 300 -6.08 2.03 -7.78
C THR A 300 -4.89 1.07 -7.63
N TYR A 301 -4.65 0.24 -8.63
CA TYR A 301 -3.50 -0.66 -8.65
C TYR A 301 -2.88 -0.66 -10.04
N LEU A 302 -1.58 -0.90 -10.08
CA LEU A 302 -0.81 -1.14 -11.28
C LEU A 302 -0.98 -2.61 -11.70
N GLU A 303 -1.18 -2.85 -12.99
CA GLU A 303 -1.12 -4.19 -13.57
C GLU A 303 0.27 -4.39 -14.16
N ILE A 304 1.11 -5.12 -13.43
CA ILE A 304 2.44 -5.51 -13.91
C ILE A 304 2.23 -6.63 -14.94
N PRO A 305 2.86 -6.58 -16.14
CA PRO A 305 2.77 -7.66 -17.12
C PRO A 305 3.17 -9.01 -16.51
N LYS A 306 2.46 -10.08 -16.89
CA LYS A 306 2.57 -11.39 -16.23
C LYS A 306 3.96 -12.02 -16.36
N GLU A 307 4.71 -11.65 -17.38
CA GLU A 307 6.10 -12.07 -17.60
C GLU A 307 7.09 -11.51 -16.56
N TYR A 308 6.71 -10.49 -15.78
CA TYR A 308 7.56 -9.88 -14.77
C TYR A 308 7.03 -10.13 -13.37
N LYS A 309 7.92 -10.46 -12.44
CA LYS A 309 7.58 -10.69 -11.04
C LYS A 309 7.26 -9.39 -10.31
N ASP A 310 8.09 -8.36 -10.52
CA ASP A 310 8.00 -7.09 -9.80
C ASP A 310 8.27 -5.90 -10.73
N VAL A 311 8.12 -4.69 -10.20
CA VAL A 311 8.26 -3.47 -11.00
C VAL A 311 9.72 -3.26 -11.42
N ASN A 312 10.69 -3.61 -10.58
CA ASN A 312 12.10 -3.48 -10.93
C ASN A 312 12.50 -4.45 -12.04
N GLU A 313 12.03 -5.69 -12.02
CA GLU A 313 12.26 -6.66 -13.09
C GLU A 313 11.66 -6.16 -14.41
N TRP A 314 10.44 -5.64 -14.38
CA TRP A 314 9.82 -5.02 -15.55
C TRP A 314 10.66 -3.85 -16.07
N TYR A 315 11.05 -2.94 -15.19
CA TYR A 315 11.85 -1.75 -15.52
C TYR A 315 13.23 -2.10 -16.12
N CYS A 316 13.86 -3.18 -15.65
CA CYS A 316 15.15 -3.63 -16.18
C CYS A 316 15.02 -4.33 -17.54
N SER A 317 13.83 -4.81 -17.88
CA SER A 317 13.57 -5.63 -19.07
C SER A 317 13.15 -4.83 -20.31
N VAL A 318 12.89 -3.53 -20.17
CA VAL A 318 12.41 -2.66 -21.25
C VAL A 318 13.20 -1.35 -21.32
N GLN A 319 13.08 -0.63 -22.44
CA GLN A 319 13.65 0.73 -22.55
C GLN A 319 12.91 1.69 -21.61
N ARG A 320 13.61 2.70 -21.09
CA ARG A 320 13.10 3.63 -20.07
C ARG A 320 11.84 4.36 -20.52
N GLU A 321 11.84 4.86 -21.75
CA GLU A 321 10.72 5.58 -22.36
C GLU A 321 9.48 4.67 -22.50
N ALA A 322 9.69 3.45 -22.97
CA ALA A 322 8.62 2.45 -23.11
C ALA A 322 8.03 2.06 -21.75
N PHE A 323 8.86 1.94 -20.71
CA PHE A 323 8.38 1.65 -19.35
C PHE A 323 7.39 2.71 -18.87
N ASN A 324 7.70 4.00 -19.05
CA ASN A 324 6.84 5.08 -18.60
C ASN A 324 5.46 5.05 -19.31
N GLU A 325 5.47 4.88 -20.63
CA GLU A 325 4.24 4.77 -21.43
C GLU A 325 3.40 3.57 -21.01
N MET A 326 4.01 2.40 -20.86
CA MET A 326 3.27 1.19 -20.46
C MET A 326 2.73 1.30 -19.03
N LEU A 327 3.46 1.96 -18.13
CA LEU A 327 3.01 2.22 -16.76
C LEU A 327 1.75 3.10 -16.76
N GLU A 328 1.68 4.13 -17.61
CA GLU A 328 0.48 4.97 -17.76
C GLU A 328 -0.67 4.24 -18.45
N GLN A 329 -0.38 3.47 -19.50
CA GLN A 329 -1.37 2.67 -20.23
C GLN A 329 -2.01 1.60 -19.35
N SER A 330 -1.25 0.93 -18.47
CA SER A 330 -1.80 -0.09 -17.56
C SER A 330 -2.85 0.48 -16.62
N ILE A 331 -2.65 1.72 -16.17
CA ILE A 331 -3.63 2.45 -15.35
C ILE A 331 -4.81 2.88 -16.21
N TYR A 332 -4.58 3.44 -17.40
CA TYR A 332 -5.62 3.91 -18.31
C TYR A 332 -6.54 2.77 -18.79
N ASN A 333 -5.97 1.66 -19.26
CA ASN A 333 -6.69 0.50 -19.78
C ASN A 333 -7.62 -0.10 -18.72
N LYS A 334 -7.22 -0.08 -17.45
CA LYS A 334 -8.10 -0.49 -16.35
C LYS A 334 -9.35 0.38 -16.21
N TYR A 335 -9.23 1.69 -16.40
CA TYR A 335 -10.39 2.60 -16.35
C TYR A 335 -11.26 2.51 -17.61
N ASN A 336 -10.66 2.19 -18.76
CA ASN A 336 -11.39 1.96 -20.01
C ASN A 336 -12.03 0.56 -20.11
N ASN A 337 -11.47 -0.46 -19.43
CA ASN A 337 -12.00 -1.83 -19.42
C ASN A 337 -13.10 -2.06 -18.37
N LYS A 338 -13.66 -0.99 -17.77
CA LYS A 338 -14.94 -1.13 -17.08
C LYS A 338 -16.03 -1.31 -18.13
N THR A 339 -16.31 -2.55 -18.49
CA THR A 339 -17.55 -2.91 -19.18
C THR A 339 -18.73 -2.32 -18.41
N ILE A 340 -19.82 -2.02 -19.13
CA ILE A 340 -21.08 -1.55 -18.55
C ILE A 340 -21.50 -2.43 -17.37
N ASP A 341 -21.29 -3.75 -17.47
CA ASP A 341 -21.59 -4.72 -16.40
C ASP A 341 -20.80 -4.50 -15.11
N TYR A 342 -19.50 -4.17 -15.20
CA TYR A 342 -18.70 -3.87 -14.01
C TYR A 342 -19.14 -2.55 -13.34
N TYR A 343 -19.42 -1.52 -14.14
CA TYR A 343 -19.92 -0.24 -13.62
C TYR A 343 -21.28 -0.42 -12.94
N ILE A 344 -22.20 -1.18 -13.55
CA ILE A 344 -23.51 -1.52 -12.97
C ILE A 344 -23.34 -2.28 -11.66
N GLY A 345 -22.51 -3.32 -11.63
CA GLY A 345 -22.34 -4.19 -10.47
C GLY A 345 -21.64 -3.57 -9.27
N THR A 346 -20.81 -2.53 -9.47
CA THR A 346 -19.94 -1.99 -8.39
C THR A 346 -20.30 -0.58 -7.95
N SER A 347 -20.72 0.29 -8.87
CA SER A 347 -20.72 1.75 -8.64
C SER A 347 -22.06 2.40 -8.94
N TYR A 348 -22.78 1.88 -9.96
CA TYR A 348 -24.01 2.51 -10.46
C TYR A 348 -25.13 2.57 -9.43
N LEU A 349 -25.36 1.51 -8.65
CA LEU A 349 -26.39 1.51 -7.61
C LEU A 349 -26.11 2.53 -6.51
N GLU A 350 -24.84 2.71 -6.13
CA GLU A 350 -24.45 3.73 -5.15
C GLU A 350 -24.54 5.14 -5.73
N GLU A 351 -24.25 5.33 -7.02
CA GLU A 351 -24.47 6.60 -7.72
C GLU A 351 -25.96 6.93 -7.86
N ILE A 352 -26.84 5.97 -8.15
CA ILE A 352 -28.30 6.16 -8.13
C ILE A 352 -28.74 6.59 -6.72
N LYS A 353 -28.26 5.90 -5.68
CA LYS A 353 -28.55 6.28 -4.29
C LYS A 353 -28.03 7.67 -3.96
N ARG A 354 -26.83 8.06 -4.42
CA ARG A 354 -26.29 9.42 -4.24
C ARG A 354 -27.11 10.46 -5.01
N ALA A 355 -27.45 10.21 -6.26
CA ALA A 355 -28.28 11.07 -7.09
C ALA A 355 -29.67 11.28 -6.45
N SER A 356 -30.24 10.24 -5.83
CA SER A 356 -31.50 10.35 -5.08
C SER A 356 -31.42 11.19 -3.81
N ARG A 357 -30.22 11.39 -3.25
CA ARG A 357 -29.98 12.19 -2.04
C ARG A 357 -29.83 13.67 -2.33
N TYR A 358 -29.60 14.08 -3.58
CA TYR A 358 -29.53 15.49 -3.92
C TYR A 358 -30.94 16.03 -4.15
N PRO A 359 -31.45 16.87 -3.25
CA PRO A 359 -32.78 17.43 -3.41
C PRO A 359 -32.82 18.32 -4.64
N LEU A 360 -33.94 18.22 -5.35
CA LEU A 360 -34.33 19.15 -6.41
C LEU A 360 -34.32 20.58 -5.87
N LYS A 361 -33.71 21.50 -6.60
CA LYS A 361 -33.62 22.92 -6.20
C LYS A 361 -34.72 23.68 -6.90
N LYS A 362 -35.67 24.23 -6.13
CA LYS A 362 -36.73 25.03 -6.73
C LYS A 362 -36.13 26.30 -7.32
N THR A 363 -36.58 26.62 -8.51
CA THR A 363 -36.25 27.79 -9.30
C THR A 363 -36.83 29.07 -8.67
N GLY A 364 -37.97 28.93 -7.98
CA GLY A 364 -38.76 30.05 -7.47
C GLY A 364 -39.68 30.67 -8.53
N PHE A 365 -39.63 30.16 -9.77
CA PHE A 365 -40.58 30.43 -10.84
C PHE A 365 -41.49 29.22 -11.02
N LYS A 366 -42.75 29.31 -10.58
CA LYS A 366 -43.68 28.17 -10.54
C LYS A 366 -43.81 27.42 -11.87
N LEU A 367 -44.04 28.15 -12.97
CA LEU A 367 -44.18 27.57 -14.31
C LEU A 367 -42.91 26.85 -14.75
N LEU A 368 -41.74 27.40 -14.42
CA LEU A 368 -40.46 26.78 -14.76
C LEU A 368 -40.19 25.54 -13.90
N ASP A 369 -40.55 25.59 -12.61
CA ASP A 369 -40.48 24.42 -11.76
C ASP A 369 -41.39 23.30 -12.29
N GLU A 370 -42.60 23.61 -12.75
CA GLU A 370 -43.52 22.64 -13.36
C GLU A 370 -42.91 21.98 -14.62
N GLU A 371 -42.37 22.78 -15.55
CA GLU A 371 -41.70 22.27 -16.76
C GLU A 371 -40.43 21.46 -16.45
N LEU A 372 -39.73 21.77 -15.36
CA LEU A 372 -38.52 21.05 -14.94
C LEU A 372 -38.80 19.87 -13.99
N ASN A 373 -40.05 19.40 -13.92
CA ASN A 373 -40.47 18.32 -13.01
C ASN A 373 -40.13 18.60 -11.53
N GLY A 374 -40.40 19.83 -11.11
CA GLY A 374 -40.29 20.38 -9.75
C GLY A 374 -39.09 21.30 -9.50
N GLY A 375 -38.18 21.48 -10.48
CA GLY A 375 -37.01 22.37 -10.37
C GLY A 375 -35.72 21.83 -10.99
N ILE A 376 -34.59 22.38 -10.58
CA ILE A 376 -33.27 22.11 -11.17
C ILE A 376 -32.58 20.93 -10.46
N ARG A 377 -31.96 20.05 -11.26
CA ARG A 377 -31.17 18.89 -10.82
C ARG A 377 -29.66 19.18 -10.94
N GLU A 378 -28.83 18.25 -10.50
CA GLU A 378 -27.40 18.31 -10.78
C GLU A 378 -27.17 18.21 -12.30
N GLY A 379 -26.41 19.15 -12.86
CA GLY A 379 -26.14 19.20 -14.29
C GLY A 379 -25.68 20.58 -14.77
N LEU A 380 -25.34 20.65 -16.05
CA LEU A 380 -24.97 21.87 -16.75
C LEU A 380 -26.20 22.43 -17.48
N TYR A 381 -26.54 23.68 -17.18
CA TYR A 381 -27.68 24.38 -17.77
C TYR A 381 -27.20 25.60 -18.56
N PHE A 382 -27.66 25.73 -19.80
CA PHE A 382 -27.38 26.86 -20.65
C PHE A 382 -28.59 27.79 -20.73
N ILE A 383 -28.38 29.09 -20.47
CA ILE A 383 -29.42 30.11 -20.58
C ILE A 383 -29.10 30.96 -21.82
N GLY A 384 -29.81 30.70 -22.91
CA GLY A 384 -29.71 31.42 -24.18
C GLY A 384 -30.86 32.39 -24.37
N ALA A 385 -30.55 33.61 -24.80
CA ALA A 385 -31.53 34.61 -25.22
C ALA A 385 -30.86 35.74 -26.00
N ILE A 386 -31.64 36.55 -26.71
CA ILE A 386 -31.14 37.75 -27.39
C ILE A 386 -30.52 38.77 -26.40
N PRO A 387 -29.59 39.64 -26.84
CA PRO A 387 -29.04 40.70 -26.00
C PRO A 387 -30.14 41.54 -25.33
N SER A 388 -29.88 42.03 -24.12
CA SER A 388 -30.82 42.86 -23.34
C SER A 388 -32.15 42.23 -22.92
N LEU A 389 -32.42 40.94 -23.22
CA LEU A 389 -33.62 40.24 -22.74
C LEU A 389 -33.59 39.90 -21.22
N GLY A 390 -32.56 40.33 -20.51
CA GLY A 390 -32.46 40.13 -19.07
C GLY A 390 -31.92 38.76 -18.63
N LYS A 391 -31.14 38.06 -19.47
CA LYS A 391 -30.48 36.78 -19.11
C LYS A 391 -29.80 36.84 -17.74
N THR A 392 -28.92 37.83 -17.57
CA THR A 392 -28.16 38.02 -16.32
C THR A 392 -29.09 38.28 -15.13
N THR A 393 -30.13 39.09 -15.33
CA THR A 393 -31.14 39.34 -14.31
C THR A 393 -31.87 38.07 -13.93
N PHE A 394 -32.36 37.30 -14.90
CA PHE A 394 -33.04 36.03 -14.68
C PHE A 394 -32.16 35.02 -13.94
N THR A 395 -30.90 34.84 -14.37
CA THR A 395 -29.93 33.95 -13.71
C THR A 395 -29.65 34.38 -12.27
N LEU A 396 -29.51 35.68 -12.01
CA LEU A 396 -29.34 36.20 -10.65
C LEU A 396 -30.56 35.92 -9.78
N GLN A 397 -31.77 36.12 -10.32
CA GLN A 397 -33.00 35.85 -9.56
C GLN A 397 -33.14 34.37 -9.21
N LEU A 398 -32.83 33.49 -10.16
CA LEU A 398 -32.77 32.05 -9.96
C LEU A 398 -31.76 31.68 -8.86
N ALA A 399 -30.54 32.21 -8.96
CA ALA A 399 -29.46 32.02 -7.99
C ALA A 399 -29.89 32.44 -6.57
N ASP A 400 -30.49 33.61 -6.42
CA ASP A 400 -30.98 34.11 -5.15
C ASP A 400 -32.12 33.26 -4.58
N ASN A 401 -33.06 32.79 -5.41
CA ASN A 401 -34.15 31.92 -4.96
C ASN A 401 -33.63 30.57 -4.45
N ILE A 402 -32.59 30.02 -5.10
CA ILE A 402 -31.91 28.80 -4.67
C ILE A 402 -31.17 29.06 -3.35
N ALA A 403 -30.51 30.21 -3.21
CA ALA A 403 -29.82 30.61 -1.98
C ALA A 403 -30.80 30.79 -0.80
N LYS A 404 -31.98 31.39 -1.01
CA LYS A 404 -33.06 31.53 -0.02
C LYS A 404 -33.52 30.16 0.55
N GLN A 405 -33.33 29.07 -0.19
CA GLN A 405 -33.62 27.69 0.25
C GLN A 405 -32.44 27.04 1.00
N ASN A 406 -31.51 27.84 1.53
CA ASN A 406 -30.33 27.39 2.27
C ASN A 406 -29.32 26.57 1.44
N ASN A 407 -29.29 26.78 0.12
CA ASN A 407 -28.27 26.22 -0.77
C ASN A 407 -27.10 27.20 -0.91
N LYS A 408 -25.88 26.66 -0.97
CA LYS A 408 -24.69 27.46 -1.28
C LYS A 408 -24.66 27.79 -2.78
N VAL A 409 -24.49 29.07 -3.10
CA VAL A 409 -24.43 29.58 -4.47
C VAL A 409 -23.15 30.40 -4.64
N ILE A 410 -22.42 30.12 -5.73
CA ILE A 410 -21.20 30.85 -6.11
C ILE A 410 -21.45 31.43 -7.49
N ILE A 411 -21.12 32.71 -7.68
CA ILE A 411 -21.31 33.43 -8.94
C ILE A 411 -19.96 33.84 -9.49
N PHE A 412 -19.68 33.43 -10.72
CA PHE A 412 -18.55 33.89 -11.51
C PHE A 412 -19.09 34.76 -12.65
N SER A 413 -18.73 36.04 -12.66
CA SER A 413 -19.16 37.01 -13.66
C SER A 413 -17.95 37.58 -14.39
N LEU A 414 -17.99 37.53 -15.72
CA LEU A 414 -16.92 38.04 -16.58
C LEU A 414 -17.23 39.45 -17.14
N GLU A 415 -18.50 39.84 -17.15
CA GLU A 415 -18.94 41.12 -17.73
C GLU A 415 -19.27 42.18 -16.67
N GLN A 416 -19.87 41.77 -15.56
CA GLN A 416 -20.34 42.69 -14.51
C GLN A 416 -19.54 42.53 -13.22
N SER A 417 -19.28 43.65 -12.54
CA SER A 417 -18.60 43.69 -11.25
C SER A 417 -19.48 43.14 -10.12
N ARG A 418 -18.86 42.72 -9.02
CA ARG A 418 -19.58 42.29 -7.80
C ARG A 418 -20.56 43.37 -7.30
N PHE A 419 -20.16 44.65 -7.34
CA PHE A 419 -20.98 45.76 -6.89
C PHE A 419 -22.28 45.88 -7.70
N GLU A 420 -22.21 45.77 -9.02
CA GLU A 420 -23.39 45.86 -9.90
C GLU A 420 -24.36 44.69 -9.68
N LEU A 421 -23.84 43.47 -9.54
CA LEU A 421 -24.65 42.27 -9.30
C LEU A 421 -25.38 42.37 -7.95
N VAL A 422 -24.67 42.77 -6.89
CA VAL A 422 -25.23 42.96 -5.55
C VAL A 422 -26.26 44.10 -5.55
N SER A 423 -25.98 45.21 -6.25
CA SER A 423 -26.92 46.34 -6.34
C SER A 423 -28.23 45.93 -7.00
N LYS A 424 -28.19 45.11 -8.06
CA LYS A 424 -29.40 44.55 -8.70
C LYS A 424 -30.19 43.66 -7.74
N ALA A 425 -29.51 42.79 -7.00
CA ALA A 425 -30.15 41.91 -6.02
C ALA A 425 -30.83 42.73 -4.90
N ILE A 426 -30.12 43.71 -4.32
CA ILE A 426 -30.65 44.60 -3.29
C ILE A 426 -31.86 45.36 -3.80
N SER A 427 -31.77 46.02 -4.96
CA SER A 427 -32.88 46.79 -5.53
C SER A 427 -34.16 45.97 -5.67
N ARG A 428 -34.03 44.73 -6.15
CA ARG A 428 -35.16 43.78 -6.25
C ARG A 428 -35.70 43.40 -4.88
N LEU A 429 -34.84 43.04 -3.93
CA LEU A 429 -35.26 42.64 -2.59
C LEU A 429 -35.96 43.80 -1.87
N THR A 430 -35.47 45.02 -2.02
CA THR A 430 -36.12 46.22 -1.49
C THR A 430 -37.52 46.39 -2.06
N TRP A 431 -37.70 46.18 -3.37
CA TRP A 431 -39.03 46.21 -3.98
C TRP A 431 -39.97 45.11 -3.44
N GLU A 432 -39.47 43.87 -3.28
CA GLU A 432 -40.26 42.75 -2.72
C GLU A 432 -40.72 43.01 -1.26
N HIS A 433 -39.93 43.75 -0.47
CA HIS A 433 -40.19 44.01 0.94
C HIS A 433 -40.82 45.38 1.22
N SER A 434 -41.06 46.18 0.19
CA SER A 434 -41.74 47.46 0.36
C SER A 434 -43.23 47.22 0.67
N PRO A 435 -43.79 47.81 1.74
CA PRO A 435 -45.22 47.72 2.00
C PRO A 435 -45.97 48.35 0.82
N ARG A 436 -46.78 47.54 0.13
CA ARG A 436 -47.61 48.01 -0.99
C ARG A 436 -48.72 48.89 -0.41
N GLN A 437 -48.59 50.21 -0.51
CA GLN A 437 -49.76 51.07 -0.48
C GLN A 437 -50.51 50.79 -1.79
N CYS A 438 -51.67 50.14 -1.66
CA CYS A 438 -52.59 49.90 -2.78
C CYS A 438 -53.18 51.20 -3.29
#